data_AF-T1DDE5-F1
#
_entry.id   AF-T1DDE5-F1
#
_cell.length_a   1.000
_cell.length_b   1.000
_cell.length_c   1.000
_cell.angle_alpha   90.00
_cell.angle_beta   90.00
_cell.angle_gamma   90.00
#
_symmetry.space_group_name_H-M   'P 1'
#
loop_
_entity.id
_entity.type
_entity.pdbx_description
1 polymer ?
#
loop_
_entity_poly.entity_id
_entity_poly.type
_entity_poly.pdbx_seq_one_letter_code
_entity_poly.pdbx_strand_id
1 'polypeptide(L)'
;LLKTLLHLRDIGNTVIVVEHDEETILLADDVVDMGPGAGRMGGEILSHGTPEQIRNDPKSLTGDYLSGRKKIERKQNHQKPSEWLSIIGASEHNLRNIDAHFPLGMMTVVTGVSGSGKSTLVIDILYKRLAKVFSQGREKPGKCRELRGVDKIDKVVNIDQSPIGRTPAP
;
A
#
# COMPACT_ATOMS: atom_id res chain seq x y z
N LEU A 1 -15.51 -6.64 -2.49
CA LEU A 1 -15.75 -5.24 -2.90
C LEU A 1 -16.33 -5.18 -4.31
N LEU A 2 -15.59 -5.65 -5.32
CA LEU A 2 -16.02 -5.56 -6.73
C LEU A 2 -17.41 -6.18 -7.01
N LYS A 3 -17.69 -7.37 -6.48
CA LYS A 3 -19.03 -8.00 -6.58
C LYS A 3 -20.17 -7.11 -6.04
N THR A 4 -19.90 -6.32 -5.00
CA THR A 4 -20.87 -5.40 -4.42
C THR A 4 -21.12 -4.21 -5.36
N LEU A 5 -20.07 -3.68 -5.99
CA LEU A 5 -20.20 -2.60 -6.97
C LEU A 5 -21.00 -3.05 -8.20
N LEU A 6 -20.72 -4.24 -8.71
CA LEU A 6 -21.48 -4.84 -9.82
C LEU A 6 -22.93 -5.07 -9.43
N HIS A 7 -23.20 -5.58 -8.22
CA HIS A 7 -24.57 -5.74 -7.74
C HIS A 7 -25.32 -4.40 -7.66
N LEU A 8 -24.69 -3.34 -7.16
CA LEU A 8 -25.30 -2.00 -7.10
C LEU A 8 -25.64 -1.47 -8.50
N ARG A 9 -24.79 -1.74 -9.49
CA ARG A 9 -25.07 -1.45 -10.90
C ARG A 9 -26.26 -2.27 -11.41
N ASP A 10 -26.25 -3.58 -11.18
CA ASP A 10 -27.23 -4.52 -11.74
C ASP A 10 -28.66 -4.29 -11.20
N ILE A 11 -28.80 -3.67 -10.02
CA ILE A 11 -30.11 -3.23 -9.49
C ILE A 11 -30.57 -1.87 -10.05
N GLY A 12 -29.86 -1.31 -11.03
CA GLY A 12 -30.27 -0.12 -11.80
C GLY A 12 -29.61 1.20 -11.39
N ASN A 13 -28.55 1.20 -10.58
CA ASN A 13 -27.81 2.42 -10.25
C ASN A 13 -26.66 2.69 -11.23
N THR A 14 -26.32 3.96 -11.41
CA THR A 14 -25.02 4.34 -11.97
C THR A 14 -23.96 4.31 -10.87
N VAL A 15 -22.89 3.55 -11.09
CA VAL A 15 -21.78 3.42 -10.14
C VAL A 15 -20.53 4.04 -10.76
N ILE A 16 -20.05 5.16 -10.19
CA ILE A 16 -18.81 5.82 -10.61
C ILE A 16 -17.73 5.52 -9.58
N VAL A 17 -16.59 5.01 -10.02
CA VAL A 17 -15.48 4.56 -9.17
C VAL A 17 -14.19 5.23 -9.62
N VAL A 18 -13.43 5.78 -8.68
CA VAL A 18 -12.06 6.27 -8.92
C VAL A 18 -11.10 5.21 -8.38
N GLU A 19 -10.41 4.51 -9.27
CA GLU A 19 -9.55 3.38 -8.93
C GLU A 19 -8.31 3.31 -9.84
N HIS A 20 -7.32 2.54 -9.39
CA HIS A 20 -6.09 2.27 -10.13
C HIS A 20 -5.80 0.76 -10.24
N ASP A 21 -6.64 -0.07 -9.65
CA ASP A 21 -6.54 -1.53 -9.70
C ASP A 21 -6.91 -2.07 -11.09
N GLU A 22 -6.01 -2.90 -11.66
CA GLU A 22 -6.15 -3.46 -13.01
C GLU A 22 -7.40 -4.33 -13.16
N GLU A 23 -7.72 -5.18 -12.16
CA GLU A 23 -8.87 -6.07 -12.21
C GLU A 23 -10.18 -5.26 -12.24
N THR A 24 -10.25 -4.18 -11.46
CA THR A 24 -11.40 -3.27 -11.43
C THR A 24 -11.58 -2.55 -12.77
N ILE A 25 -10.49 -2.04 -13.37
CA ILE A 25 -10.54 -1.36 -14.67
C ILE A 25 -10.99 -2.35 -15.76
N LEU A 26 -10.47 -3.57 -15.77
CA LEU A 26 -10.81 -4.59 -16.78
C LEU A 26 -12.27 -5.07 -16.69
N LEU A 27 -12.91 -4.95 -15.52
CA LEU A 27 -14.31 -5.34 -15.29
C LEU A 27 -15.30 -4.18 -15.43
N ALA A 28 -14.83 -2.96 -15.67
CA ALA A 28 -15.70 -1.81 -15.89
C ALA A 28 -16.45 -1.91 -17.21
N ASP A 29 -17.70 -1.43 -17.23
CA ASP A 29 -18.47 -1.31 -18.48
C ASP A 29 -17.93 -0.17 -19.35
N ASP A 30 -17.45 0.90 -18.72
CA ASP A 30 -16.93 2.11 -19.35
C ASP A 30 -15.83 2.73 -18.47
N VAL A 31 -14.80 3.30 -19.10
CA VAL A 31 -13.59 3.83 -18.43
C VAL A 31 -13.29 5.21 -18.99
N VAL A 32 -13.07 6.17 -18.09
CA VAL A 32 -12.60 7.52 -18.41
C VAL A 32 -11.16 7.66 -17.92
N ASP A 33 -10.20 7.77 -18.85
CA ASP A 33 -8.78 7.91 -18.53
C ASP A 33 -8.38 9.39 -18.52
N MET A 34 -7.84 9.84 -17.38
CA MET A 34 -7.43 11.23 -17.17
C MET A 34 -5.91 11.37 -17.14
N GLY A 35 -5.39 12.46 -17.70
CA GLY A 35 -3.95 12.75 -17.69
C GLY A 35 -3.63 14.07 -18.37
N PRO A 36 -2.43 14.23 -18.99
CA PRO A 36 -1.30 13.28 -19.09
C PRO A 36 -0.45 13.12 -17.83
N GLY A 37 -0.62 14.00 -16.83
CA GLY A 37 0.09 13.93 -15.55
C GLY A 37 -0.80 14.35 -14.37
N ALA A 38 -0.18 14.58 -13.22
CA ALA A 38 -0.86 15.05 -12.01
C ALA A 38 -0.80 16.57 -11.87
N GLY A 39 -1.74 17.15 -11.11
CA GLY A 39 -1.76 18.58 -10.80
C GLY A 39 -1.93 19.44 -12.05
N ARG A 40 -1.05 20.45 -12.25
CA ARG A 40 -1.09 21.37 -13.40
C ARG A 40 -0.86 20.68 -14.76
N MET A 41 -0.31 19.47 -14.74
CA MET A 41 -0.04 18.66 -15.95
C MET A 41 -1.19 17.68 -16.26
N GLY A 42 -2.29 17.73 -15.51
CA GLY A 42 -3.47 16.90 -15.71
C GLY A 42 -4.71 17.72 -16.09
N GLY A 43 -5.88 17.11 -15.94
CA GLY A 43 -7.17 17.77 -16.17
C GLY A 43 -7.76 17.55 -17.57
N GLU A 44 -7.15 16.68 -18.37
CA GLU A 44 -7.64 16.31 -19.69
C GLU A 44 -8.16 14.86 -19.71
N ILE A 45 -9.20 14.60 -20.53
CA ILE A 45 -9.63 13.24 -20.87
C ILE A 45 -8.76 12.77 -22.03
N LEU A 46 -7.91 11.79 -21.77
CA LEU A 46 -7.01 11.23 -22.78
C LEU A 46 -7.69 10.17 -23.65
N SER A 47 -8.53 9.35 -23.00
CA SER A 47 -9.25 8.25 -23.63
C SER A 47 -10.55 7.97 -22.88
N HIS A 48 -11.56 7.50 -23.58
CA HIS A 48 -12.88 7.18 -23.03
C HIS A 48 -13.51 6.04 -23.82
N GLY A 49 -13.93 4.99 -23.12
CA GLY A 49 -14.68 3.88 -23.69
C GLY A 49 -14.54 2.60 -22.87
N THR A 50 -14.80 1.47 -23.50
CA THR A 50 -14.61 0.14 -22.90
C THR A 50 -13.14 -0.11 -22.52
N PRO A 51 -12.86 -1.01 -21.56
CA PRO A 51 -11.47 -1.34 -21.19
C PRO A 51 -10.60 -1.78 -22.37
N GLU A 52 -11.18 -2.46 -23.37
CA GLU A 52 -10.46 -2.85 -24.59
C GLU A 52 -10.09 -1.65 -25.47
N GLN A 53 -10.96 -0.64 -25.57
CA GLN A 53 -10.66 0.60 -26.28
C GLN A 53 -9.53 1.36 -25.57
N ILE A 54 -9.58 1.50 -24.25
CA ILE A 54 -8.50 2.11 -23.47
C ILE A 54 -7.18 1.37 -23.68
N ARG A 55 -7.18 0.04 -23.61
CA ARG A 55 -5.99 -0.81 -23.83
C ARG A 55 -5.32 -0.56 -25.18
N ASN A 56 -6.12 -0.31 -26.21
CA ASN A 56 -5.65 -0.11 -27.58
C ASN A 56 -5.30 1.36 -27.90
N ASP A 57 -5.65 2.31 -27.03
CA ASP A 57 -5.35 3.73 -27.24
C ASP A 57 -3.88 4.05 -26.87
N PRO A 58 -3.05 4.51 -27.83
CA PRO A 58 -1.67 4.89 -27.55
C PRO A 58 -1.51 6.18 -26.74
N LYS A 59 -2.57 7.00 -26.57
CA LYS A 59 -2.53 8.20 -25.73
C LYS A 59 -2.72 7.87 -24.24
N SER A 60 -3.30 6.71 -23.93
CA SER A 60 -3.63 6.31 -22.58
C SER A 60 -2.42 5.67 -21.89
N LEU A 61 -1.91 6.31 -20.84
CA LEU A 61 -0.89 5.70 -19.97
C LEU A 61 -1.45 4.44 -19.30
N THR A 62 -2.72 4.47 -18.89
CA THR A 62 -3.45 3.32 -18.36
C THR A 62 -3.47 2.18 -19.39
N GLY A 63 -3.79 2.50 -20.65
CA GLY A 63 -3.75 1.56 -21.77
C GLY A 63 -2.38 0.94 -22.01
N ASP A 64 -1.30 1.70 -21.84
CA ASP A 64 0.06 1.17 -21.93
C ASP A 64 0.36 0.10 -20.88
N TYR A 65 -0.13 0.27 -19.65
CA TYR A 65 0.04 -0.75 -18.60
C TYR A 65 -0.90 -1.94 -18.81
N LEU A 66 -2.18 -1.72 -19.13
CA LEU A 66 -3.15 -2.79 -19.40
C LEU A 66 -2.75 -3.67 -20.59
N SER A 67 -2.12 -3.09 -21.61
CA SER A 67 -1.62 -3.82 -22.78
C SER A 67 -0.25 -4.48 -22.54
N GLY A 68 0.44 -4.11 -21.46
CA GLY A 68 1.81 -4.50 -21.20
C GLY A 68 2.86 -3.83 -22.10
N ARG A 69 2.51 -2.78 -22.86
CA ARG A 69 3.49 -1.91 -23.54
C ARG A 69 4.44 -1.26 -22.53
N LYS A 70 3.90 -0.89 -21.36
CA LYS A 70 4.67 -0.53 -20.16
C LYS A 70 4.50 -1.61 -19.11
N LYS A 71 5.57 -1.90 -18.39
CA LYS A 71 5.60 -2.84 -17.27
C LYS A 71 6.47 -2.28 -16.17
N ILE A 72 6.13 -2.58 -14.93
CA ILE A 72 6.99 -2.26 -13.79
C ILE A 72 8.22 -3.16 -13.88
N GLU A 73 9.40 -2.56 -14.05
CA GLU A 73 10.66 -3.31 -14.07
C GLU A 73 10.86 -4.06 -12.75
N ARG A 74 11.04 -5.38 -12.84
CA ARG A 74 11.41 -6.20 -11.68
C ARG A 74 12.92 -6.26 -11.55
N LYS A 75 13.53 -5.25 -10.92
CA LYS A 75 14.94 -5.33 -10.52
C LYS A 75 15.07 -6.31 -9.35
N GLN A 76 15.44 -7.55 -9.63
CA GLN A 76 15.72 -8.54 -8.60
C GLN A 76 17.12 -8.31 -8.01
N ASN A 77 17.21 -7.44 -7.01
CA ASN A 77 18.41 -7.34 -6.18
C ASN A 77 18.39 -8.45 -5.13
N HIS A 78 19.07 -9.56 -5.41
CA HIS A 78 19.28 -10.64 -4.45
C HIS A 78 20.42 -10.28 -3.48
N GLN A 79 20.20 -9.27 -2.64
CA GLN A 79 21.10 -9.01 -1.52
C GLN A 79 20.83 -10.04 -0.42
N LYS A 80 21.90 -10.64 0.13
CA LYS A 80 21.78 -11.50 1.31
C LYS A 80 21.68 -10.61 2.55
N PRO A 81 20.75 -10.88 3.47
CA PRO A 81 20.65 -10.12 4.71
C PRO A 81 21.88 -10.37 5.59
N SER A 82 22.49 -9.30 6.09
CA SER A 82 23.57 -9.37 7.08
C SER A 82 23.06 -9.23 8.52
N GLU A 83 21.97 -8.50 8.71
CA GLU A 83 21.43 -8.13 10.02
C GLU A 83 19.91 -8.24 10.03
N TRP A 84 19.33 -8.43 11.22
CA TRP A 84 17.91 -8.70 11.39
C TRP A 84 17.31 -7.92 12.55
N LEU A 85 16.11 -7.42 12.34
CA LEU A 85 15.23 -6.92 13.39
C LEU A 85 14.15 -7.95 13.67
N SER A 86 14.03 -8.42 14.91
CA SER A 86 13.16 -9.57 15.23
C SER A 86 12.18 -9.25 16.35
N ILE A 87 10.90 -9.48 16.09
CA ILE A 87 9.83 -9.47 17.10
C ILE A 87 9.67 -10.90 17.60
N ILE A 88 9.78 -11.10 18.91
CA ILE A 88 9.63 -12.42 19.52
C ILE A 88 8.36 -12.44 20.37
N GLY A 89 7.51 -13.45 20.18
CA GLY A 89 6.30 -13.71 20.95
C GLY A 89 5.23 -12.62 20.82
N ALA A 90 5.01 -12.10 19.62
CA ALA A 90 3.97 -11.12 19.33
C ALA A 90 2.58 -11.70 19.61
N SER A 91 1.85 -11.07 20.53
CA SER A 91 0.59 -11.58 21.10
C SER A 91 -0.45 -10.49 21.33
N GLU A 92 -0.30 -9.34 20.68
CA GLU A 92 -1.30 -8.27 20.71
C GLU A 92 -2.52 -8.62 19.83
N HIS A 93 -3.72 -8.23 20.29
CA HIS A 93 -4.98 -8.54 19.63
C HIS A 93 -5.15 -10.02 19.23
N ASN A 94 -5.21 -10.32 17.93
CA ASN A 94 -5.42 -11.66 17.41
C ASN A 94 -4.12 -12.41 17.04
N LEU A 95 -2.95 -11.83 17.33
CA LEU A 95 -1.67 -12.49 17.09
C LEU A 95 -1.47 -13.66 18.07
N ARG A 96 -1.11 -14.82 17.53
CA ARG A 96 -1.05 -16.09 18.26
C ARG A 96 0.36 -16.42 18.77
N ASN A 97 0.98 -15.49 19.51
CA ASN A 97 2.34 -15.65 20.03
C ASN A 97 3.36 -16.00 18.92
N ILE A 98 3.47 -15.13 17.92
CA ILE A 98 4.28 -15.37 16.72
C ILE A 98 5.64 -14.68 16.81
N ASP A 99 6.65 -15.29 16.19
CA ASP A 99 7.96 -14.69 15.95
C ASP A 99 8.00 -14.16 14.50
N ALA A 100 8.55 -12.96 14.30
CA ALA A 100 8.68 -12.33 12.99
C ALA A 100 10.07 -11.69 12.83
N HIS A 101 10.73 -11.96 11.72
CA HIS A 101 12.10 -11.52 11.43
C HIS A 101 12.13 -10.65 10.17
N PHE A 102 12.66 -9.44 10.30
CA PHE A 102 12.75 -8.43 9.25
C PHE A 102 14.23 -8.21 8.90
N PRO A 103 14.66 -8.56 7.68
CA PRO A 103 16.04 -8.31 7.26
C PRO A 103 16.30 -6.81 7.11
N LEU A 104 17.38 -6.32 7.69
CA LEU A 104 17.80 -4.93 7.54
C LEU A 104 18.48 -4.72 6.18
N GLY A 105 18.34 -3.51 5.64
CA GLY A 105 18.87 -3.15 4.31
C GLY A 105 18.07 -3.72 3.13
N MET A 106 16.91 -4.35 3.38
CA MET A 106 16.07 -4.96 2.35
C MET A 106 14.64 -4.42 2.39
N MET A 107 13.98 -4.42 1.23
CA MET A 107 12.55 -4.12 1.13
C MET A 107 11.74 -5.34 1.58
N THR A 108 11.11 -5.24 2.75
CA THR A 108 10.23 -6.29 3.29
C THR A 108 8.77 -5.88 3.12
N VAL A 109 7.94 -6.78 2.55
CA VAL A 109 6.49 -6.57 2.39
C VAL A 109 5.75 -7.46 3.38
N VAL A 110 4.86 -6.86 4.18
CA VAL A 110 3.93 -7.58 5.06
C VAL A 110 2.57 -7.63 4.39
N THR A 111 2.15 -8.82 3.96
CA THR A 111 0.89 -9.06 3.23
C THR A 111 -0.04 -10.02 3.98
N GLY A 112 -1.28 -10.14 3.50
CA GLY A 112 -2.33 -10.95 4.11
C GLY A 112 -3.71 -10.29 4.03
N VAL A 113 -4.77 -11.08 4.21
CA VAL A 113 -6.17 -10.60 4.17
C VAL A 113 -6.47 -9.54 5.23
N SER A 114 -7.56 -8.77 5.06
CA SER A 114 -8.01 -7.82 6.09
C SER A 114 -8.24 -8.53 7.43
N GLY A 115 -7.86 -7.88 8.54
CA GLY A 115 -7.98 -8.46 9.88
C GLY A 115 -6.95 -9.54 10.26
N SER A 116 -6.02 -9.92 9.38
CA SER A 116 -4.97 -10.92 9.69
C SER A 116 -3.93 -10.49 10.74
N GLY A 117 -3.92 -9.22 11.16
CA GLY A 117 -2.99 -8.71 12.17
C GLY A 117 -1.76 -7.98 11.61
N LYS A 118 -1.71 -7.65 10.31
CA LYS A 118 -0.59 -6.91 9.68
C LYS A 118 -0.27 -5.59 10.39
N SER A 119 -1.28 -4.74 10.56
CA SER A 119 -1.12 -3.43 11.22
C SER A 119 -0.77 -3.61 12.71
N THR A 120 -1.32 -4.62 13.37
CA THR A 120 -0.96 -4.96 14.74
C THR A 120 0.52 -5.33 14.86
N LEU A 121 1.04 -6.16 13.94
CA LEU A 121 2.44 -6.55 13.93
C LEU A 121 3.38 -5.37 13.64
N VAL A 122 3.09 -4.61 12.58
CA VAL A 122 3.99 -3.57 12.06
C VAL A 122 3.84 -2.23 12.80
N ILE A 123 2.62 -1.77 13.02
CA ILE A 123 2.36 -0.47 13.64
C ILE A 123 2.31 -0.60 15.16
N ASP A 124 1.39 -1.43 15.69
CA ASP A 124 1.13 -1.46 17.13
C ASP A 124 2.27 -2.07 17.94
N ILE A 125 2.98 -3.05 17.38
CA ILE A 125 4.13 -3.69 18.04
C ILE A 125 5.43 -3.07 17.54
N LEU A 126 5.82 -3.30 16.27
CA LEU A 126 7.16 -2.98 15.80
C LEU A 126 7.45 -1.48 15.87
N TYR A 127 6.65 -0.66 15.18
CA TYR A 127 6.86 0.78 15.11
C TYR A 127 6.76 1.43 16.49
N LYS A 128 5.70 1.18 17.26
CA LYS A 128 5.54 1.82 18.58
C LYS A 128 6.66 1.44 19.56
N ARG A 129 7.17 0.21 19.52
CA ARG A 129 8.34 -0.19 20.35
C ARG A 129 9.58 0.58 19.95
N LEU A 130 9.91 0.64 18.66
CA LEU A 130 11.05 1.40 18.17
C LEU A 130 10.90 2.91 18.44
N ALA A 131 9.72 3.48 18.23
CA ALA A 131 9.44 4.90 18.46
C ALA A 131 9.60 5.28 19.94
N LYS A 132 9.26 4.37 20.86
CA LYS A 132 9.52 4.55 22.30
C LYS A 132 11.02 4.58 22.61
N VAL A 133 11.83 3.80 21.90
CA VAL A 133 13.29 3.79 22.04
C VAL A 133 13.93 5.06 21.45
N PHE A 134 13.54 5.46 20.24
CA PHE A 134 14.26 6.48 19.47
C PHE A 134 13.66 7.90 19.51
N SER A 135 12.38 8.07 19.86
CA SER A 135 11.67 9.35 19.64
C SER A 135 10.70 9.73 20.75
N GLN A 136 10.88 9.18 21.96
CA GLN A 136 9.98 9.38 23.11
C GLN A 136 8.50 9.16 22.76
N GLY A 137 8.21 8.16 21.92
CA GLY A 137 6.84 7.80 21.54
C GLY A 137 5.96 7.65 22.79
N ARG A 138 4.87 8.43 22.84
CA ARG A 138 3.96 8.46 24.00
C ARG A 138 3.00 7.27 24.05
N GLU A 139 2.84 6.59 22.92
CA GLU A 139 1.92 5.46 22.82
C GLU A 139 2.48 4.19 23.46
N LYS A 140 1.62 3.46 24.16
CA LYS A 140 1.97 2.15 24.73
C LYS A 140 2.11 1.13 23.60
N PRO A 141 3.27 0.48 23.45
CA PRO A 141 3.42 -0.54 22.41
C PRO A 141 2.66 -1.82 22.75
N GLY A 142 2.24 -2.53 21.70
CA GLY A 142 1.56 -3.82 21.79
C GLY A 142 2.42 -4.93 22.41
N LYS A 143 1.76 -5.99 22.87
CA LYS A 143 2.36 -7.15 23.53
C LYS A 143 3.27 -7.95 22.58
N CYS A 144 4.53 -8.03 22.96
CA CYS A 144 5.47 -9.06 22.53
C CYS A 144 6.45 -9.35 23.68
N ARG A 145 7.10 -10.51 23.64
CA ARG A 145 8.09 -10.93 24.64
C ARG A 145 9.37 -10.11 24.53
N GLU A 146 9.87 -9.93 23.31
CA GLU A 146 11.16 -9.28 23.08
C GLU A 146 11.21 -8.62 21.70
N LEU A 147 12.06 -7.60 21.56
CA LEU A 147 12.46 -7.02 20.29
C LEU A 147 13.99 -7.05 20.21
N ARG A 148 14.54 -7.75 19.22
CA ARG A 148 16.00 -7.96 19.02
C ARG A 148 16.50 -7.21 17.79
N GLY A 149 17.77 -6.82 17.81
CA GLY A 149 18.43 -6.11 16.70
C GLY A 149 18.12 -4.61 16.66
N VAL A 150 17.65 -4.04 17.77
CA VAL A 150 17.38 -2.60 17.89
C VAL A 150 18.67 -1.78 17.84
N ASP A 151 19.77 -2.36 18.35
CA ASP A 151 21.13 -1.82 18.31
C ASP A 151 21.71 -1.69 16.90
N LYS A 152 21.04 -2.28 15.89
CA LYS A 152 21.47 -2.25 14.48
C LYS A 152 20.87 -1.10 13.69
N ILE A 153 20.04 -0.26 14.31
CA ILE A 153 19.37 0.86 13.66
C ILE A 153 19.45 2.12 14.55
N ASP A 154 19.51 3.29 13.92
CA ASP A 154 19.62 4.57 14.63
C ASP A 154 18.29 5.34 14.74
N LYS A 155 17.32 4.99 13.89
CA LYS A 155 16.05 5.71 13.77
C LYS A 155 14.95 4.83 13.20
N VAL A 156 13.71 5.13 13.58
CA VAL A 156 12.50 4.62 12.91
C VAL A 156 11.66 5.80 12.40
N VAL A 157 11.08 5.65 11.21
CA VAL A 157 10.15 6.62 10.62
C VAL A 157 8.93 5.85 10.11
N ASN A 158 7.74 6.27 10.52
CA ASN A 158 6.49 5.82 9.92
C ASN A 158 6.07 6.86 8.89
N ILE A 159 5.80 6.41 7.66
CA ILE A 159 5.24 7.25 6.59
C ILE A 159 3.84 6.70 6.34
N ASP A 160 2.84 7.48 6.70
CA ASP A 160 1.43 7.14 6.53
C ASP A 160 0.70 8.22 5.71
N GLN A 161 -0.60 8.04 5.51
CA GLN A 161 -1.44 8.98 4.77
C GLN A 161 -2.05 10.07 5.67
N SER A 162 -1.49 10.32 6.86
CA SER A 162 -1.92 11.45 7.68
C SER A 162 -1.69 12.75 6.93
N PRO A 163 -2.61 13.73 7.01
CA PRO A 163 -2.41 15.04 6.39
C PRO A 163 -1.09 15.66 6.84
N ILE A 164 -0.29 16.14 5.89
CA ILE A 164 1.05 16.72 6.13
C ILE A 164 0.96 18.01 7.00
N GLY A 165 -0.23 18.62 7.08
CA GLY A 165 -0.57 19.73 7.97
C GLY A 165 -2.04 20.12 7.81
N ARG A 166 -2.62 20.80 8.81
CA ARG A 166 -3.99 21.33 8.76
C ARG A 166 -4.05 22.83 8.43
N THR A 167 -2.91 23.47 8.20
CA THR A 167 -2.83 24.92 8.00
C THR A 167 -2.66 25.21 6.52
N PRO A 168 -3.59 25.94 5.87
CA PRO A 168 -3.32 26.51 4.56
C PRO A 168 -2.11 27.44 4.68
N ALA A 169 -1.12 27.29 3.80
CA ALA A 169 -0.11 28.33 3.63
C ALA A 169 -0.82 29.62 3.16
N PRO A 170 -0.50 30.80 3.73
CA PRO A 170 -1.14 32.06 3.39
C PRO A 170 -0.92 32.45 1.92
#